data_AF-A0A3M1A2C0-F1
#
_entry.id   AF-A0A3M1A2C0-F1
#
_cell.length_a   1.000
_cell.length_b   1.000
_cell.length_c   1.000
_cell.angle_alpha   90.00
_cell.angle_beta   90.00
_cell.angle_gamma   90.00
#
_symmetry.space_group_name_H-M   'P 1'
#
loop_
_entity.id
_entity.type
_entity.pdbx_description
1 polymer ?
#
loop_
_entity_poly.entity_id
_entity_poly.type
_entity_poly.pdbx_seq_one_letter_code
_entity_poly.pdbx_strand_id
1 'polypeptide(L)' 'MPEACSLRGETIVIATHNAGKLREIRALLEPFGALVTSAGELGLPEPAETEETFAGNARIKAHAAARASG' A
#
# COMPACT_ATOMS: atom_id res chain seq x y z
N MET A 1 17.70 9.53 20.00
CA MET A 1 16.30 9.32 19.57
C MET A 1 16.38 8.78 18.16
N PRO A 2 15.91 7.56 17.85
CA PRO A 2 15.91 7.10 16.47
C PRO A 2 15.07 8.07 15.66
N GLU A 3 15.61 8.56 14.54
CA GLU A 3 14.90 9.44 13.62
C GLU A 3 13.63 8.71 13.18
N ALA A 4 12.46 9.24 13.57
CA ALA A 4 11.21 8.73 13.03
C ALA A 4 11.27 8.91 11.51
N CYS A 5 11.21 7.81 10.78
CA CYS A 5 11.28 7.76 9.33
C CYS A 5 10.28 8.78 8.76
N SER A 6 10.77 9.92 8.28
CA SER A 6 9.94 11.00 7.77
C SER A 6 9.48 10.61 6.38
N LEU A 7 8.23 10.18 6.26
CA LEU A 7 7.60 9.83 4.97
C LEU A 7 7.26 11.05 4.10
N ARG A 8 7.75 12.25 4.46
CA ARG A 8 7.44 13.50 3.74
C ARG A 8 7.95 13.42 2.31
N GLY A 9 7.01 13.47 1.37
CA GLY A 9 7.31 13.46 -0.07
C GLY A 9 7.46 12.06 -0.67
N GLU A 10 7.36 10.99 0.13
CA GLU A 10 7.32 9.62 -0.36
C GLU A 10 5.89 9.23 -0.76
N THR A 11 5.77 8.52 -1.88
CA THR A 11 4.48 7.96 -2.33
C THR A 11 4.39 6.50 -1.92
N ILE A 12 3.44 6.19 -1.03
CA ILE A 12 3.15 4.84 -0.55
C ILE A 12 2.02 4.25 -1.40
N VAL A 13 2.30 3.12 -2.03
CA VAL A 13 1.31 2.33 -2.76
C VAL A 13 0.69 1.30 -1.83
N ILE A 14 -0.61 1.40 -1.60
CA ILE A 14 -1.37 0.40 -0.85
C ILE A 14 -1.85 -0.68 -1.82
N ALA A 15 -1.42 -1.92 -1.59
CA ALA A 15 -1.79 -3.09 -2.41
C ALA A 15 -3.24 -3.57 -2.16
N THR A 16 -4.19 -2.65 -2.31
CA THR A 16 -5.62 -2.92 -2.21
C THR A 16 -6.36 -2.24 -3.35
N HIS A 17 -7.42 -2.87 -3.82
CA HIS A 17 -8.37 -2.28 -4.75
C HIS A 17 -9.59 -1.71 -4.04
N ASN A 18 -9.65 -1.83 -2.71
CA ASN A 18 -10.76 -1.34 -1.92
C ASN A 18 -10.57 0.15 -1.57
N ALA A 19 -11.36 1.01 -2.22
CA ALA A 19 -11.36 2.45 -1.99
C ALA A 19 -11.67 2.84 -0.52
N GLY A 20 -12.48 2.06 0.19
CA GLY A 20 -12.78 2.28 1.61
C GLY A 20 -11.54 2.12 2.49
N LYS A 21 -10.78 1.03 2.29
CA LYS A 21 -9.51 0.79 3.01
C LYS A 21 -8.47 1.87 2.68
N LEU A 22 -8.38 2.27 1.43
CA LEU A 22 -7.48 3.34 1.00
C LEU A 22 -7.78 4.65 1.72
N ARG A 23 -9.05 5.02 1.85
CA ARG A 23 -9.46 6.25 2.54
C ARG A 23 -9.05 6.24 4.01
N GLU A 24 -9.25 5.11 4.70
CA GLU A 24 -8.83 4.95 6.10
C GLU A 24 -7.31 5.05 6.25
N ILE A 25 -6.55 4.35 5.41
CA ILE A 25 -5.08 4.38 5.45
C ILE A 25 -4.53 5.76 5.08
N ARG A 26 -5.13 6.43 4.10
CA ARG A 26 -4.78 7.81 3.73
C ARG A 26 -4.93 8.75 4.92
N ALA A 27 -6.05 8.67 5.65
CA ALA A 27 -6.29 9.49 6.84
C ALA A 27 -5.28 9.20 7.97
N LEU A 28 -4.83 7.95 8.12
CA LEU A 28 -3.80 7.58 9.10
C LEU A 28 -2.41 8.10 8.74
N LEU A 29 -2.09 8.18 7.44
CA LEU A 29 -0.78 8.59 6.94
C LEU A 29 -0.66 10.09 6.65
N GLU A 30 -1.77 10.80 6.52
CA GLU A 30 -1.84 12.25 6.31
C GLU A 30 -0.99 13.06 7.32
N PRO A 31 -1.02 12.78 8.65
CA PRO A 31 -0.20 13.52 9.62
C PRO A 31 1.31 13.36 9.42
N PHE A 32 1.73 12.30 8.72
CA PHE A 32 3.13 12.00 8.43
C PHE A 32 3.60 12.63 7.11
N GLY A 33 2.71 13.27 6.33
CA GLY A 33 3.05 13.93 5.07
C GLY A 33 3.35 12.97 3.91
N ALA A 34 2.90 11.71 4.02
CA ALA A 34 3.04 10.71 2.97
C ALA A 34 1.95 10.91 1.90
N LEU A 35 2.34 10.75 0.62
CA LEU A 35 1.37 10.65 -0.46
C LEU A 35 0.91 9.20 -0.53
N VAL A 36 -0.40 8.96 -0.55
CA VAL A 36 -0.95 7.61 -0.58
C VAL A 36 -1.69 7.39 -1.89
N THR A 37 -1.38 6.29 -2.57
CA THR A 37 -2.14 5.77 -3.72
C THR A 37 -2.42 4.28 -3.53
N SER A 38 -3.18 3.67 -4.42
CA SER A 38 -3.53 2.25 -4.32
C SER A 38 -3.29 1.49 -5.60
N ALA A 39 -3.16 0.16 -5.47
CA ALA A 39 -3.10 -0.73 -6.62
C ALA A 39 -4.35 -0.59 -7.52
N GLY A 40 -5.53 -0.34 -6.93
CA GLY A 40 -6.74 -0.06 -7.70
C GLY A 40 -6.71 1.27 -8.46
N GLU A 41 -6.22 2.35 -7.82
CA GLU A 41 -6.07 3.67 -8.48
C GLU A 41 -5.04 3.63 -9.61
N LEU A 42 -4.00 2.82 -9.47
CA LEU A 42 -2.97 2.59 -10.49
C LEU A 42 -3.40 1.59 -11.58
N GLY A 43 -4.60 1.00 -11.48
CA GLY A 43 -5.08 0.00 -12.44
C GLY A 43 -4.24 -1.28 -12.48
N LEU A 44 -3.55 -1.60 -11.38
CA LEU A 44 -2.68 -2.77 -11.31
C LEU A 44 -3.51 -4.06 -11.24
N PRO A 45 -3.04 -5.16 -11.84
CA PRO A 45 -3.73 -6.45 -11.72
C PRO A 45 -3.65 -6.98 -10.29
N GLU A 46 -4.71 -7.66 -9.83
CA GLU A 46 -4.66 -8.39 -8.56
C GLU A 46 -3.87 -9.69 -8.74
N PRO A 47 -2.78 -9.90 -7.96
CA PRO A 47 -2.04 -11.16 -8.01
C PRO A 47 -2.86 -12.30 -7.39
N ALA A 48 -2.59 -13.53 -7.84
CA ALA A 48 -3.21 -14.71 -7.27
C ALA A 48 -2.87 -14.86 -5.77
N GLU A 49 -3.89 -15.01 -4.94
CA GLU A 49 -3.77 -15.30 -3.52
C GLU A 49 -3.51 -16.79 -3.32
N THR A 50 -2.25 -17.18 -3.36
CA THR A 50 -1.83 -18.60 -3.29
C THR A 50 -1.48 -19.06 -1.88
N GLU A 51 -1.54 -18.18 -0.88
CA GLU A 51 -1.16 -18.49 0.50
C GLU A 51 -2.39 -18.80 1.34
N GLU A 52 -2.24 -19.72 2.29
CA GLU A 52 -3.31 -20.10 3.22
C GLU A 52 -3.51 -19.09 4.37
N THR A 53 -2.62 -18.10 4.46
CA THR A 53 -2.63 -17.10 5.53
C THR A 53 -2.92 -15.70 5.00
N PHE A 54 -3.66 -14.91 5.78
CA PHE A 54 -3.92 -13.51 5.46
C PHE A 54 -2.62 -12.70 5.32
N ALA A 55 -1.63 -12.96 6.17
CA ALA A 55 -0.32 -12.31 6.10
C ALA A 55 0.44 -12.69 4.81
N GLY A 56 0.39 -13.95 4.38
CA GLY A 56 0.98 -14.41 3.13
C GLY A 56 0.34 -13.73 1.92
N ASN A 57 -0.99 -13.69 1.86
CA ASN A 57 -1.70 -13.01 0.77
C ASN A 57 -1.45 -11.50 0.76
N ALA A 58 -1.40 -10.85 1.93
CA ALA A 58 -1.04 -9.45 2.05
C ALA A 58 0.38 -9.18 1.55
N ARG A 59 1.34 -10.06 1.86
CA ARG A 59 2.72 -9.99 1.37
C ARG A 59 2.78 -10.14 -0.15
N ILE A 60 2.08 -11.11 -0.74
CA ILE A 60 1.99 -11.28 -2.20
C ILE A 60 1.46 -10.01 -2.85
N LYS A 61 0.35 -9.48 -2.35
CA LYS A 61 -0.24 -8.23 -2.82
C LYS A 61 0.74 -7.07 -2.73
N ALA A 62 1.39 -6.87 -1.58
CA ALA A 62 2.38 -5.81 -1.36
C ALA A 62 3.56 -5.91 -2.35
N HIS A 63 4.13 -7.10 -2.53
CA HIS A 63 5.23 -7.29 -3.49
C HIS A 63 4.79 -7.06 -4.94
N ALA A 64 3.60 -7.53 -5.32
CA ALA A 64 3.08 -7.32 -6.68
C ALA A 64 2.85 -5.83 -6.97
N ALA A 65 2.24 -5.11 -6.02
CA ALA A 65 2.01 -3.68 -6.16
C ALA A 65 3.33 -2.91 -6.26
N ALA A 66 4.30 -3.21 -5.39
CA ALA A 66 5.63 -2.59 -5.43
C ALA A 66 6.31 -2.82 -6.79
N ARG A 67 6.38 -4.08 -7.26
CA ARG A 67 7.01 -4.44 -8.54
C ARG A 67 6.33 -3.80 -9.75
N ALA A 68 5.04 -3.54 -9.70
CA ALA A 68 4.29 -3.00 -10.83
C ALA A 68 4.23 -1.46 -10.82
N SER A 69 4.46 -0.82 -9.68
CA SER A 69 4.50 0.64 -9.55
C SER A 69 5.89 1.26 -9.71
N GLY A 70 6.98 0.50 -9.55
CA GLY A 70 8.35 1.00 -9.62
C GLY A 70 9.42 -0.02 -9.25
#